data_AF-A0A537KP85-F1
#
_entry.id   AF-A0A537KP85-F1
#
_cell.length_a   1.000
_cell.length_b   1.000
_cell.length_c   1.000
_cell.angle_alpha   90.00
_cell.angle_beta   90.00
_cell.angle_gamma   90.00
#
_symmetry.space_group_name_H-M   'P 1'
#
loop_
_entity.id
_entity.type
_entity.pdbx_description
1 polymer ?
#
loop_
_entity_poly.entity_id
_entity_poly.type
_entity_poly.pdbx_seq_one_letter_code
_entity_poly.pdbx_strand_id
1 'polypeptide(L)'
;MARVLFVAPMDAERREVVTRKASGAFEPVVLEDLPAEKRGDAWATADVVVSMGFPQEFPPDFREKARNVRMIQSLVAGVDHLPFERFPTTAIVCGNAGAY
;
A
#
# COMPACT_ATOMS: atom_id res chain seq x y z
N MET A 1 16.41 2.34 -1.53
CA MET A 1 15.54 1.25 -2.04
C MET A 1 14.11 1.65 -1.72
N ALA A 2 13.14 1.42 -2.61
CA ALA A 2 11.76 1.84 -2.34
C ALA A 2 11.14 1.00 -1.22
N ARG A 3 10.46 1.65 -0.27
CA ARG A 3 9.74 1.01 0.82
C ARG A 3 8.28 0.80 0.42
N VAL A 4 7.86 -0.46 0.31
CA VAL A 4 6.54 -0.86 -0.19
C VAL A 4 5.70 -1.35 0.98
N LEU A 5 4.64 -0.60 1.28
CA LEU A 5 3.71 -0.91 2.36
C LEU A 5 2.52 -1.71 1.82
N PHE A 6 2.37 -2.94 2.29
CA PHE A 6 1.24 -3.81 2.02
C PHE A 6 0.20 -3.63 3.12
N VAL A 7 -0.97 -3.11 2.74
CA VAL A 7 -2.11 -2.89 3.66
C VAL A 7 -3.29 -3.83 3.38
N ALA A 8 -3.23 -4.56 2.26
CA ALA A 8 -4.12 -5.67 1.98
C ALA A 8 -3.83 -6.87 2.90
N PRO A 9 -4.82 -7.76 3.15
CA PRO A 9 -4.61 -8.98 3.89
C PRO A 9 -3.52 -9.88 3.27
N MET A 10 -2.55 -10.27 4.08
CA MET A 10 -1.39 -11.06 3.66
C MET A 10 -1.45 -12.46 4.27
N ASP A 11 -1.92 -13.45 3.50
CA ASP A 11 -1.80 -14.87 3.87
C ASP A 11 -0.36 -15.39 3.65
N ALA A 12 -0.11 -16.64 4.04
CA ALA A 12 1.21 -17.26 3.93
C ALA A 12 1.74 -17.30 2.47
N GLU A 13 0.87 -17.58 1.51
CA GLU A 13 1.24 -17.66 0.08
C GLU A 13 1.66 -16.28 -0.44
N ARG A 14 0.86 -15.25 -0.18
CA ARG A 14 1.18 -13.87 -0.58
C ARG A 14 2.48 -13.39 0.05
N ARG A 15 2.72 -13.73 1.32
CA ARG A 15 3.97 -13.40 2.03
C ARG A 15 5.18 -14.08 1.41
N GLU A 16 5.05 -15.34 1.02
CA GLU A 16 6.11 -16.07 0.32
C GLU A 16 6.41 -15.42 -1.03
N VAL A 17 5.38 -15.07 -1.80
CA VAL A 17 5.53 -14.38 -3.09
C VAL A 17 6.25 -13.05 -2.91
N VAL A 18 5.85 -12.22 -1.94
CA VAL A 18 6.50 -10.93 -1.65
C VAL A 18 7.96 -11.14 -1.26
N THR A 19 8.24 -12.06 -0.34
CA THR A 19 9.61 -12.34 0.11
C THR A 19 10.51 -12.74 -1.06
N ARG A 20 10.03 -13.65 -1.92
CA ARG A 20 10.76 -14.11 -3.11
C ARG A 20 10.99 -13.00 -4.13
N LYS A 21 10.05 -12.08 -4.32
CA LYS A 21 10.11 -11.02 -5.34
C LYS A 21 10.78 -9.74 -4.85
N ALA A 22 10.79 -9.49 -3.55
CA ALA A 22 11.38 -8.30 -2.96
C ALA A 22 12.91 -8.32 -2.98
N SER A 23 13.53 -9.50 -2.97
CA SER A 23 14.99 -9.67 -2.89
C SER A 23 15.73 -8.80 -3.91
N GLY A 24 16.36 -7.72 -3.43
CA GLY A 24 17.11 -6.75 -4.23
C GLY A 24 16.28 -5.70 -4.97
N ALA A 25 14.94 -5.79 -4.98
CA ALA A 25 14.07 -4.89 -5.74
C ALA A 25 13.44 -3.78 -4.87
N PHE A 26 12.94 -4.13 -3.70
CA PHE A 26 12.27 -3.20 -2.78
C PHE A 26 12.30 -3.73 -1.35
N GLU A 27 12.00 -2.86 -0.38
CA GLU A 27 11.84 -3.24 1.02
C GLU A 27 10.34 -3.47 1.32
N PRO A 28 9.91 -4.72 1.57
CA PRO A 28 8.52 -5.03 1.88
C PRO A 28 8.21 -4.74 3.34
N VAL A 29 7.08 -4.07 3.58
CA VAL A 29 6.53 -3.84 4.92
C VAL A 29 5.07 -4.28 4.91
N VAL A 30 4.72 -5.24 5.75
CA VAL A 30 3.32 -5.67 5.93
C VAL A 30 2.74 -4.96 7.14
N LEU A 31 1.70 -4.14 6.94
CA LEU A 31 1.14 -3.30 8.00
C LEU A 31 0.58 -4.14 9.17
N GLU A 32 -0.01 -5.29 8.87
CA GLU A 32 -0.58 -6.21 9.87
C GLU A 32 0.46 -6.77 10.84
N ASP A 33 1.72 -6.91 10.39
CA ASP A 33 2.82 -7.42 11.21
C ASP A 33 3.37 -6.39 12.18
N LEU A 34 3.02 -5.12 11.98
CA LEU A 34 3.50 -4.03 12.81
C LEU A 34 2.64 -3.86 14.06
N PRO A 35 3.28 -3.67 15.22
CA PRO A 35 2.63 -3.16 16.42
C PRO A 35 1.87 -1.86 16.13
N ALA A 36 0.75 -1.64 16.79
CA ALA A 36 -0.14 -0.51 16.53
C ALA A 36 0.59 0.84 16.57
N GLU A 37 1.50 1.00 17.54
CA GLU A 37 2.35 2.18 17.74
C GLU A 37 3.35 2.43 16.60
N LYS A 38 3.70 1.41 15.81
CA LYS A 38 4.63 1.51 14.67
C LYS A 38 3.94 1.71 13.32
N ARG A 39 2.62 1.53 13.25
CA ARG A 39 1.86 1.69 12.00
C ARG A 39 1.91 3.12 11.48
N GLY A 40 1.93 4.11 12.36
CA GLY A 40 2.08 5.52 11.98
C GLY A 40 3.39 5.79 11.25
N ASP A 41 4.51 5.30 11.81
CA ASP A 41 5.85 5.43 11.21
C ASP A 41 5.94 4.75 9.84
N ALA A 42 5.24 3.64 9.65
CA ALA A 42 5.20 2.93 8.37
C ALA A 42 4.57 3.76 7.25
N TRP A 43 3.48 4.49 7.53
CA TRP A 43 2.87 5.41 6.57
C TRP A 43 3.80 6.56 6.22
N ALA A 44 4.47 7.15 7.22
CA ALA A 44 5.38 8.28 7.02
C ALA A 44 6.61 7.91 6.17
N THR A 45 6.97 6.64 6.10
CA THR A 45 8.17 6.14 5.39
C THR A 45 7.85 5.39 4.09
N ALA A 46 6.58 5.15 3.77
CA ALA A 46 6.19 4.42 2.57
C ALA A 46 6.39 5.25 1.29
N ASP A 47 7.01 4.63 0.28
CA ASP A 47 7.10 5.19 -1.08
C ASP A 47 5.96 4.67 -1.97
N VAL A 48 5.53 3.43 -1.72
CA VAL A 48 4.49 2.73 -2.49
C VAL A 48 3.54 2.05 -1.53
N VAL A 49 2.24 2.06 -1.85
CA VAL A 49 1.20 1.35 -1.11
C VAL A 49 0.58 0.27 -2.00
N VAL A 50 0.42 -0.94 -1.48
CA VAL A 50 -0.32 -2.04 -2.12
C VAL A 50 -1.56 -2.35 -1.29
N SER A 51 -2.73 -2.27 -1.91
CA SER A 51 -4.04 -2.22 -1.24
C SER A 51 -5.11 -2.98 -2.04
N MET A 52 -6.19 -3.42 -1.38
CA MET A 52 -7.41 -3.91 -2.06
C MET A 52 -8.31 -2.75 -2.53
N GLY A 53 -7.94 -1.53 -2.18
CA GLY A 53 -8.56 -0.28 -2.56
C GLY A 53 -9.71 0.17 -1.66
N PHE A 54 -9.99 -0.54 -0.57
CA PHE A 54 -11.11 -0.15 0.28
C PHE A 54 -10.78 1.11 1.11
N PRO A 55 -11.72 2.06 1.26
CA PRO A 55 -11.46 3.33 1.96
C PRO A 55 -10.89 3.18 3.38
N GLN A 56 -11.27 2.13 4.12
CA GLN A 56 -10.80 1.87 5.47
C GLN A 56 -9.33 1.41 5.55
N GLU A 57 -8.73 0.99 4.44
CA GLU A 57 -7.30 0.62 4.39
C GLU A 57 -6.40 1.87 4.43
N PHE A 58 -6.97 3.05 4.17
CA PHE A 58 -6.25 4.31 4.16
C PHE A 58 -6.57 5.13 5.42
N PRO A 59 -5.57 5.80 6.04
CA PRO A 59 -5.83 6.78 7.08
C PRO A 59 -6.79 7.88 6.59
N PRO A 60 -7.65 8.44 7.45
CA PRO A 60 -8.50 9.57 7.07
C PRO A 60 -7.71 10.78 6.54
N ASP A 61 -6.52 10.99 7.11
CA ASP A 61 -5.53 12.04 6.81
C ASP A 61 -4.37 11.52 5.92
N PHE A 62 -4.66 10.56 5.03
CA PHE A 62 -3.64 9.84 4.25
C PHE A 62 -2.68 10.77 3.47
N ARG A 63 -3.18 11.86 2.86
CA ARG A 63 -2.35 12.86 2.18
C ARG A 63 -1.24 13.42 3.07
N GLU A 64 -1.53 13.65 4.34
CA GLU A 64 -0.58 14.23 5.31
C GLU A 64 0.34 13.15 5.87
N LYS A 65 -0.24 12.01 6.28
CA LYS A 65 0.51 10.90 6.90
C LYS A 65 1.44 10.18 5.95
N ALA A 66 1.10 10.09 4.67
CA ALA A 66 1.82 9.30 3.68
C ALA A 66 2.39 10.18 2.57
N ARG A 67 2.95 11.34 2.94
CA ARG A 67 3.47 12.36 2.02
C ARG A 67 4.53 11.87 1.02
N ASN A 68 5.22 10.77 1.33
CA ASN A 68 6.25 10.19 0.49
C ASN A 68 5.68 9.20 -0.55
N VAL A 69 4.41 8.81 -0.41
CA VAL A 69 3.78 7.87 -1.33
C VAL A 69 3.66 8.50 -2.70
N ARG A 70 4.32 7.87 -3.67
CA ARG A 70 4.33 8.26 -5.08
C ARG A 70 3.55 7.29 -5.97
N MET A 71 3.21 6.10 -5.46
CA MET A 71 2.43 5.10 -6.19
C MET A 71 1.51 4.32 -5.25
N ILE A 72 0.29 4.06 -5.72
CA ILE A 72 -0.71 3.22 -5.04
C ILE A 72 -1.13 2.13 -6.03
N GLN A 73 -0.83 0.88 -5.71
CA GLN A 73 -1.24 -0.29 -6.48
C GLN A 73 -2.48 -0.92 -5.84
N SER A 74 -3.60 -0.86 -6.55
CA SER A 74 -4.79 -1.65 -6.22
C SER A 74 -4.61 -3.09 -6.72
N LEU A 75 -5.00 -4.08 -5.91
CA LEU A 75 -4.98 -5.49 -6.29
C LEU A 75 -6.24 -5.93 -7.07
N VAL A 76 -7.26 -5.08 -7.10
CA VAL A 76 -8.53 -5.31 -7.81
C VAL A 76 -8.61 -4.50 -9.11
N ALA A 77 -9.53 -4.87 -10.00
CA ALA A 77 -9.71 -4.19 -11.27
C ALA A 77 -10.42 -2.83 -11.12
N GLY A 78 -11.47 -2.80 -10.30
CA GLY A 78 -12.19 -1.58 -9.96
C GLY A 78 -11.31 -0.61 -9.18
N VAL A 79 -11.44 0.69 -9.46
CA VAL A 79 -10.73 1.74 -8.72
C VAL A 79 -11.67 2.88 -8.32
N ASP A 80 -12.95 2.79 -8.67
CA ASP A 80 -13.99 3.77 -8.39
C ASP A 80 -14.31 3.91 -6.89
N HIS A 81 -13.99 2.89 -6.09
CA HIS A 81 -14.15 2.89 -4.65
C HIS A 81 -12.97 3.49 -3.87
N LEU A 82 -11.87 3.84 -4.54
CA LEU A 82 -10.71 4.45 -3.88
C LEU A 82 -11.06 5.87 -3.38
N PRO A 83 -10.62 6.27 -2.18
CA PRO A 83 -10.84 7.61 -1.66
C PRO A 83 -9.81 8.60 -2.26
N PHE A 84 -9.91 8.85 -3.57
CA PHE A 84 -8.98 9.72 -4.31
C PHE A 84 -8.84 11.12 -3.68
N GLU A 85 -9.90 11.62 -3.03
CA GLU A 85 -9.89 12.90 -2.35
C GLU A 85 -8.87 12.97 -1.21
N ARG A 86 -8.51 11.82 -0.62
CA ARG A 86 -7.53 11.69 0.48
C ARG A 86 -6.12 11.41 -0.01
N PHE A 87 -5.93 11.10 -1.29
CA PHE A 87 -4.64 10.66 -1.80
C PHE A 87 -3.69 11.85 -2.00
N PRO A 88 -2.36 11.64 -1.91
CA PRO A 88 -1.39 12.61 -2.38
C PRO A 88 -1.66 12.95 -3.85
N THR A 89 -1.72 14.24 -4.19
CA THR A 89 -2.08 14.69 -5.55
C THR A 89 -1.06 14.30 -6.62
N THR A 90 0.15 13.94 -6.20
CA THR A 90 1.24 13.49 -7.06
C THR A 90 1.35 11.97 -7.19
N ALA A 91 0.55 11.21 -6.43
CA ALA A 91 0.63 9.75 -6.45
C ALA A 91 0.01 9.18 -7.73
N ILE A 92 0.73 8.26 -8.36
CA ILE A 92 0.20 7.48 -9.48
C ILE A 92 -0.66 6.35 -8.91
N VAL A 93 -1.91 6.22 -9.38
CA VAL A 93 -2.80 5.12 -8.99
C VAL A 93 -2.83 4.08 -10.10
N CYS A 94 -2.49 2.84 -9.76
CA CYS A 94 -2.51 1.70 -10.65
C CYS A 94 -3.64 0.75 -10.25
N GLY A 95 -4.44 0.30 -11.22
CA GLY A 95 -5.37 -0.81 -11.06
C GLY A 95 -4.72 -2.16 -11.41
N ASN A 96 -5.49 -3.23 -11.28
CA ASN A 96 -5.10 -4.57 -11.74
C ASN A 96 -6.08 -5.03 -12.84
N ALA A 97 -5.86 -4.57 -14.08
CA ALA A 97 -6.78 -4.85 -15.17
C ALA A 97 -6.91 -6.37 -15.43
N GLY A 98 -8.16 -6.86 -15.50
CA GLY A 98 -8.45 -8.29 -15.65
C GLY A 98 -8.45 -9.08 -14.33
N ALA A 99 -8.18 -8.43 -13.20
CA ALA A 99 -8.51 -8.98 -11.89
C ALA A 99 -10.03 -9.00 -11.68
N TYR A 100 -10.44 -9.73 -10.64
CA TYR A 100 -11.84 -9.88 -10.26
C TYR A 100 -12.48 -8.54 -9.83
#